data_AF-A0A2D4P2R0-F1
#
_entry.id   AF-A0A2D4P2R0-F1
#
_cell.length_a   1.000
_cell.length_b   1.000
_cell.length_c   1.000
_cell.angle_alpha   90.00
_cell.angle_beta   90.00
_cell.angle_gamma   90.00
#
_symmetry.space_group_name_H-M   'P 1'
#
loop_
_entity.id
_entity.type
_entity.pdbx_description
1 polymer ?
#
loop_
_entity_poly.entity_id
_entity_poly.type
_entity_poly.pdbx_seq_one_letter_code
_entity_poly.pdbx_strand_id
1 'polypeptide(L)'
;VYILFGFGLQHEEPEWEKHRSVNLLEFIDIYSGGVFLQAVKSPDSNCSDLLITTEHGLTLLRGQDLEQRWTLEQPDIDSQPCPGYFNDDQTVDFMLQAQHGNVSRKILVVDGKSGLLVWNYELPYHMRKSDALSVLTLDKKSVFLFWANEKQSLFKSLEPRPRTHHLYLLHPTFPSVLLDLSNTTDPVIASSIGINDLQKDAFYITVTRSPTSEHQPGVLSVRKLRLRWALMTQSRDVPLKDTDPKINHGELRRIFF
;
A
#
# COMPACT_ATOMS: atom_id res chain seq x y z
N VAL A 1 14.96 -7.85 22.61
CA VAL A 1 15.41 -6.63 21.90
C VAL A 1 14.81 -5.40 22.60
N TYR A 2 15.57 -4.34 22.88
CA TYR A 2 14.99 -3.07 23.34
C TYR A 2 14.15 -2.48 22.20
N ILE A 3 12.83 -2.43 22.37
CA ILE A 3 12.02 -1.51 21.57
C ILE A 3 12.27 -0.12 22.16
N LEU A 4 13.33 0.54 21.68
CA LEU A 4 13.44 1.99 21.82
C LEU A 4 12.33 2.56 20.94
N PHE A 5 11.15 2.75 21.52
CA PHE A 5 10.10 3.56 20.93
C PHE A 5 10.74 4.91 20.58
N GLY A 6 10.89 5.19 19.28
CA GLY A 6 11.40 6.48 18.84
C GLY A 6 10.54 7.58 19.46
N PHE A 7 11.15 8.73 19.78
CA PHE A 7 10.50 9.90 20.40
C PHE A 7 9.13 10.29 19.79
N GLY A 8 8.83 9.89 18.54
CA GLY A 8 7.54 10.09 17.89
C GLY A 8 6.36 9.37 18.55
N LEU A 9 6.49 8.07 18.88
CA LEU A 9 5.40 7.30 19.50
C LEU A 9 5.10 7.78 20.93
N GLN A 10 6.11 8.25 21.65
CA GLN A 10 5.96 8.75 23.03
C GLN A 10 5.11 10.02 23.11
N HIS A 11 5.18 10.88 22.09
CA HIS A 11 4.37 12.10 22.04
C HIS A 11 2.98 11.85 21.44
N GLU A 12 2.84 10.84 20.57
CA GLU A 12 1.57 10.52 19.92
C GLU A 12 0.66 9.65 20.81
N GLU A 13 1.19 8.77 21.68
CA GLU A 13 0.38 7.80 22.43
C GLU A 13 0.76 7.64 23.92
N PRO A 14 0.43 8.63 24.79
CA PRO A 14 0.79 8.62 26.21
C PRO A 14 0.12 7.52 27.06
N GLU A 15 -0.93 6.88 26.55
CA GLU A 15 -1.60 5.77 27.24
C GLU A 15 -0.74 4.50 27.29
N TRP A 16 0.13 4.29 26.30
CA TRP A 16 1.02 3.12 26.29
C TRP A 16 1.97 3.06 27.49
N GLU A 17 2.48 4.21 27.93
CA GLU A 17 3.37 4.29 29.10
C GLU A 17 2.66 3.88 30.40
N LYS A 18 1.34 4.06 30.48
CA LYS A 18 0.56 3.67 31.67
C LYS A 18 0.39 2.15 31.80
N HIS A 19 0.50 1.42 30.69
CA HIS A 19 0.34 -0.04 30.65
C HIS A 19 1.67 -0.81 30.74
N ARG A 20 2.80 -0.10 30.74
CA ARG A 20 4.16 -0.67 30.90
C ARG A 20 4.34 -1.49 32.19
N SER A 21 3.62 -1.13 33.25
CA SER A 21 3.74 -1.76 34.57
C SER A 21 2.97 -3.08 34.73
N VAL A 22 2.14 -3.48 33.75
CA VAL A 22 1.31 -4.71 33.84
C VAL A 22 2.02 -5.93 33.23
N ASN A 23 2.96 -5.73 32.31
CA ASN A 23 3.66 -6.81 31.63
C ASN A 23 5.11 -6.95 32.13
N LEU A 24 5.36 -7.95 32.98
CA LEU A 24 6.68 -8.33 33.50
C LEU A 24 7.61 -9.00 32.46
N LEU A 25 7.17 -9.13 31.21
CA LEU A 25 7.93 -9.69 30.09
C LEU A 25 8.20 -8.58 29.07
N GLU A 26 9.30 -7.84 29.28
CA GLU A 26 9.76 -6.72 28.45
C GLU A 26 10.29 -7.12 27.05
N PHE A 27 10.03 -8.34 26.56
CA PHE A 27 10.66 -8.85 25.34
C PHE A 27 9.69 -9.62 24.46
N ILE A 28 9.39 -9.06 23.28
CA ILE A 28 8.91 -9.82 22.13
C ILE A 28 10.13 -10.05 21.24
N ASP A 29 10.53 -11.32 21.07
CA ASP A 29 11.60 -11.68 20.17
C ASP A 29 11.11 -11.61 18.72
N ILE A 30 11.30 -10.45 18.10
CA ILE A 30 11.07 -10.26 16.67
C ILE A 30 12.38 -10.63 15.96
N TYR A 31 12.44 -11.86 15.44
CA TYR A 31 13.54 -12.30 14.58
C TYR A 31 13.34 -11.80 13.14
N SER A 32 14.43 -11.36 12.50
CA SER A 32 14.66 -11.08 11.07
C SER A 32 14.97 -9.62 10.71
N GLY A 33 15.77 -9.44 9.66
CA GLY A 33 16.09 -8.13 9.09
C GLY A 33 14.91 -7.58 8.30
N GLY A 34 14.63 -6.27 8.41
CA GLY A 34 13.53 -5.64 7.68
C GLY A 34 12.18 -5.65 8.42
N VAL A 35 12.19 -5.33 9.71
CA VAL A 35 10.96 -5.21 10.51
C VAL A 35 10.31 -3.83 10.30
N PHE A 36 9.01 -3.81 9.98
CA PHE A 36 8.19 -2.61 10.09
C PHE A 36 7.29 -2.69 11.32
N LEU A 37 7.21 -1.58 12.05
CA LEU A 37 6.31 -1.42 13.20
C LEU A 37 5.35 -0.28 12.88
N GLN A 38 4.05 -0.53 13.04
CA GLN A 38 3.00 0.45 12.80
C GLN A 38 1.95 0.40 13.91
N ALA A 39 1.62 1.55 14.49
CA ALA A 39 0.48 1.70 15.39
C ALA A 39 -0.82 1.69 14.57
N VAL A 40 -1.78 0.88 15.00
CA VAL A 40 -3.09 0.70 14.37
C VAL A 40 -4.15 1.12 15.37
N LYS A 41 -4.85 2.21 15.08
CA LYS A 41 -5.88 2.71 15.99
C LYS A 41 -6.97 1.66 16.20
N SER A 42 -7.15 1.25 17.45
CA SER A 42 -8.19 0.30 17.82
C SER A 42 -9.48 1.06 18.17
N PRO A 43 -10.65 0.70 17.63
CA PRO A 43 -11.91 1.37 17.97
C PRO A 43 -12.34 1.12 19.42
N ASP A 44 -11.93 0.00 20.00
CA ASP A 44 -12.37 -0.47 21.32
C ASP A 44 -11.39 -0.11 22.45
N SER A 45 -10.34 0.68 22.16
CA SER A 45 -9.24 0.94 23.09
C SER A 45 -8.69 2.36 22.96
N ASN A 46 -8.17 2.88 24.08
CA ASN A 46 -7.38 4.12 24.10
C ASN A 46 -5.89 3.90 23.75
N CYS A 47 -5.44 2.65 23.69
CA CYS A 47 -4.16 2.26 23.09
C CYS A 47 -4.39 1.73 21.68
N SER A 48 -3.58 2.19 20.73
CA SER A 48 -3.48 1.57 19.41
C SER A 48 -2.95 0.14 19.54
N ASP A 49 -3.40 -0.75 18.67
CA ASP A 49 -2.79 -2.05 18.48
C ASP A 49 -1.44 -1.88 17.73
N LEU A 50 -0.55 -2.86 17.82
CA LEU A 50 0.78 -2.82 17.19
C LEU A 50 0.85 -3.87 16.07
N LEU A 51 1.01 -3.41 14.83
CA LEU A 51 1.27 -4.26 13.68
C LEU A 51 2.77 -4.42 13.48
N ILE A 52 3.24 -5.66 13.56
CA ILE A 52 4.61 -6.06 13.29
C ILE A 52 4.62 -6.75 11.93
N THR A 53 5.46 -6.25 11.02
CA THR A 53 5.68 -6.88 9.69
C THR A 53 7.12 -7.31 9.59
N THR A 54 7.34 -8.57 9.21
CA THR A 54 8.66 -9.14 8.94
C THR A 54 8.69 -9.66 7.49
N GLU A 55 9.84 -10.14 7.04
CA GLU A 55 9.93 -10.81 5.73
C GLU A 55 9.10 -12.12 5.66
N HIS A 56 8.63 -12.62 6.81
CA HIS A 56 7.89 -13.89 6.92
C HIS A 56 6.39 -13.73 7.17
N GLY A 57 5.93 -12.52 7.52
CA GLY A 57 4.50 -12.33 7.80
C GLY A 57 4.15 -11.06 8.55
N LEU A 58 2.90 -11.03 9.01
CA LEU A 58 2.33 -9.96 9.81
C LEU A 58 1.78 -10.52 11.12
N THR A 59 2.01 -9.79 12.21
CA THR A 59 1.43 -10.09 13.52
C THR A 59 0.83 -8.82 14.10
N LEU A 60 -0.46 -8.87 14.46
CA LEU A 60 -1.13 -7.78 15.16
C LEU A 60 -1.22 -8.10 16.64
N LEU A 61 -0.61 -7.25 17.46
CA LEU A 61 -0.64 -7.33 18.91
C LEU A 61 -1.58 -6.29 19.49
N ARG A 62 -2.31 -6.64 20.53
CA ARG A 62 -3.17 -5.71 21.24
C ARG A 62 -2.33 -4.69 22.01
N GLY A 63 -2.72 -3.42 21.96
CA GLY A 63 -1.96 -2.34 22.60
C GLY A 63 -1.87 -2.42 24.13
N GLN A 64 -2.92 -2.92 24.77
CA GLN A 64 -3.04 -2.91 26.23
C GLN A 64 -2.15 -3.95 26.93
N ASP A 65 -2.03 -5.14 26.35
CA ASP A 65 -1.45 -6.32 26.99
C ASP A 65 -0.45 -7.06 26.08
N LEU A 66 -0.25 -6.60 24.83
CA LEU A 66 0.57 -7.26 23.82
C LEU A 66 0.10 -8.67 23.45
N GLU A 67 -1.14 -9.05 23.80
CA GLU A 67 -1.71 -10.32 23.35
C GLU A 67 -1.86 -10.33 21.82
N GLN A 68 -1.48 -11.45 21.20
CA GLN A 68 -1.65 -11.64 19.77
C GLN A 68 -3.13 -11.70 19.40
N ARG A 69 -3.58 -10.79 18.53
CA ARG A 69 -4.93 -10.84 17.94
C ARG A 69 -4.97 -11.84 16.78
N TRP A 70 -4.01 -11.74 15.86
CA TRP A 70 -3.86 -12.64 14.73
C TRP A 70 -2.43 -12.60 14.19
N THR A 71 -2.09 -13.63 13.43
CA THR A 71 -0.83 -13.73 12.67
C THR A 71 -1.15 -14.27 11.28
N LEU A 72 -0.49 -13.69 10.28
CA LEU A 72 -0.52 -14.16 8.90
C LEU A 72 0.90 -14.55 8.50
N GLU A 73 1.09 -15.81 8.14
CA GLU A 73 2.33 -16.27 7.50
C GLU A 73 2.27 -15.94 6.01
N GLN A 74 3.11 -14.99 5.60
CA GLN A 74 3.23 -14.55 4.22
C GLN A 74 4.70 -14.28 3.95
N PRO A 75 5.40 -15.18 3.25
CA PRO A 75 6.82 -15.00 2.98
C PRO A 75 7.04 -13.88 1.96
N ASP A 76 8.30 -13.44 1.94
CA ASP A 76 8.88 -12.51 0.99
C ASP A 76 8.26 -11.11 0.98
N ILE A 77 7.74 -10.64 2.12
CA ILE A 77 7.21 -9.28 2.25
C ILE A 77 8.36 -8.28 2.13
N ASP A 78 8.26 -7.34 1.19
CA ASP A 78 9.32 -6.36 0.90
C ASP A 78 8.90 -4.88 1.04
N SER A 79 7.65 -4.64 1.43
CA SER A 79 7.07 -3.31 1.65
C SER A 79 6.49 -3.12 3.04
N GLN A 80 6.50 -1.88 3.53
CA GLN A 80 5.68 -1.49 4.68
C GLN A 80 4.19 -1.63 4.33
N PRO A 81 3.34 -2.16 5.22
CA PRO A 81 1.91 -2.21 4.98
C PRO A 81 1.29 -0.80 4.85
N CYS A 82 0.44 -0.64 3.85
CA CYS A 82 -0.33 0.56 3.61
C CYS A 82 -1.73 0.40 4.23
N PRO A 83 -2.07 1.16 5.29
CA PRO A 83 -3.36 1.05 5.96
C PRO A 83 -4.49 1.67 5.13
N GLY A 84 -5.68 1.07 5.13
CA GLY A 84 -6.88 1.63 4.48
C GLY A 84 -8.14 0.79 4.78
N TYR A 85 -9.32 1.25 4.39
CA TYR A 85 -10.57 0.52 4.61
C TYR A 85 -10.95 -0.26 3.34
N PHE A 86 -10.70 -1.55 3.27
CA PHE A 86 -11.03 -2.31 2.05
C PHE A 86 -12.48 -2.82 2.07
N ASN A 87 -13.15 -2.85 3.22
CA ASN A 87 -14.50 -3.37 3.31
C ASN A 87 -15.40 -2.54 4.25
N ASP A 88 -16.66 -2.95 4.42
CA ASP A 88 -17.69 -2.18 5.14
C ASP A 88 -17.67 -2.41 6.67
N ASP A 89 -16.68 -3.13 7.20
CA ASP A 89 -16.59 -3.48 8.62
C ASP A 89 -16.00 -2.37 9.52
N GLN A 90 -15.54 -1.27 8.93
CA GLN A 90 -14.91 -0.13 9.61
C GLN A 90 -13.59 -0.45 10.32
N THR A 91 -12.96 -1.59 10.01
CA THR A 91 -11.62 -1.95 10.45
C THR A 91 -10.59 -1.47 9.42
N VAL A 92 -9.41 -1.07 9.90
CA VAL A 92 -8.28 -0.76 9.01
C VAL A 92 -7.68 -2.07 8.50
N ASP A 93 -7.71 -2.25 7.18
CA ASP A 93 -7.06 -3.31 6.42
C ASP A 93 -5.67 -2.88 5.93
N PHE A 94 -4.88 -3.83 5.46
CA PHE A 94 -3.48 -3.61 5.12
C PHE A 94 -3.15 -4.10 3.71
N MET A 95 -2.76 -3.18 2.84
CA MET A 95 -2.20 -3.54 1.53
C MET A 95 -0.68 -3.65 1.63
N LEU A 96 -0.12 -4.73 1.10
CA LEU A 96 1.34 -4.91 1.04
C LEU A 96 1.78 -5.59 -0.25
N GLN A 97 3.09 -5.55 -0.48
CA GLN A 97 3.77 -6.17 -1.59
C GLN A 97 4.69 -7.28 -1.05
N ALA A 98 4.65 -8.43 -1.73
CA ALA A 98 5.51 -9.57 -1.45
C ALA A 98 6.13 -10.09 -2.76
N GLN A 99 7.34 -10.65 -2.70
CA GLN A 99 7.94 -11.28 -3.86
C GLN A 99 7.28 -12.64 -4.11
N HIS A 100 7.22 -13.05 -5.38
CA HIS A 100 6.76 -14.37 -5.75
C HIS A 100 7.71 -14.95 -6.78
N GLY A 101 8.64 -15.78 -6.29
CA GLY A 101 9.76 -16.27 -7.09
C GLY A 101 10.62 -15.13 -7.65
N ASN A 102 11.40 -15.44 -8.68
CA ASN A 102 12.36 -14.48 -9.25
C ASN A 102 11.75 -13.50 -10.27
N VAL A 103 10.48 -13.69 -10.64
CA VAL A 103 9.88 -13.09 -11.85
C VAL A 103 8.51 -12.46 -11.63
N SER A 104 7.98 -12.48 -10.40
CA SER A 104 6.70 -11.84 -10.09
C SER A 104 6.66 -11.21 -8.70
N ARG A 105 5.76 -10.24 -8.54
CA ARG A 105 5.42 -9.60 -7.27
C ARG A 105 3.94 -9.80 -7.01
N LYS A 106 3.60 -10.13 -5.78
CA LYS A 106 2.25 -10.18 -5.25
C LYS A 106 1.90 -8.85 -4.63
N ILE A 107 0.71 -8.37 -4.95
CA ILE A 107 0.04 -7.32 -4.21
C ILE A 107 -1.09 -7.98 -3.44
N LEU A 108 -1.14 -7.72 -2.15
CA LEU A 108 -2.01 -8.40 -1.21
C LEU A 108 -2.79 -7.36 -0.41
N VAL A 109 -4.03 -7.68 -0.04
CA VAL A 109 -4.78 -6.95 0.99
C VAL A 109 -5.18 -7.93 2.09
N VAL A 110 -4.79 -7.61 3.31
CA VAL A 110 -5.05 -8.39 4.53
C VAL A 110 -6.12 -7.67 5.34
N ASP A 111 -7.15 -8.42 5.73
CA ASP A 111 -8.23 -7.92 6.57
C ASP A 111 -7.74 -7.66 7.99
N GLY A 112 -7.95 -6.45 8.50
CA GLY A 112 -7.40 -6.05 9.80
C GLY A 112 -8.07 -6.71 10.99
N LYS A 113 -9.30 -7.21 10.80
CA LYS A 113 -10.08 -7.85 11.86
C LYS A 113 -9.69 -9.30 12.07
N SER A 114 -9.49 -10.05 10.99
CA SER A 114 -9.24 -11.49 10.99
C SER A 114 -7.79 -11.88 10.69
N GLY A 115 -7.00 -10.98 10.07
CA GLY A 115 -5.67 -11.29 9.56
C GLY A 115 -5.67 -12.13 8.29
N LEU A 116 -6.83 -12.35 7.66
CA LEU A 116 -6.95 -13.18 6.46
C LEU A 116 -6.72 -12.39 5.18
N LEU A 117 -6.22 -13.07 4.16
CA LEU A 117 -6.03 -12.49 2.82
C LEU A 117 -7.38 -12.34 2.10
N VAL A 118 -7.80 -11.10 1.83
CA VAL A 118 -9.08 -10.79 1.16
C VAL A 118 -8.91 -10.43 -0.31
N TRP A 119 -7.71 -10.03 -0.72
CA TRP A 119 -7.41 -9.73 -2.11
C TRP A 119 -5.96 -10.06 -2.44
N ASN A 120 -5.72 -10.60 -3.64
CA ASN A 120 -4.38 -10.85 -4.13
C ASN A 120 -4.31 -10.71 -5.65
N TYR A 121 -3.17 -10.21 -6.13
CA TYR A 121 -2.88 -10.12 -7.54
C TYR A 121 -1.39 -10.25 -7.82
N GLU A 122 -1.06 -11.02 -8.84
CA GLU A 122 0.32 -11.27 -9.28
C GLU A 122 0.66 -10.41 -10.50
N LEU A 123 1.76 -9.67 -10.40
CA LEU A 123 2.31 -8.83 -11.46
C LEU A 123 3.69 -9.34 -11.88
N PRO A 124 4.01 -9.37 -13.19
CA PRO A 124 5.35 -9.70 -13.65
C PRO A 124 6.37 -8.65 -13.18
N TYR A 125 7.57 -9.14 -12.84
CA TYR A 125 8.62 -8.39 -12.13
C TYR A 125 9.22 -7.24 -12.93
N HIS A 126 9.38 -6.09 -12.26
CA HIS A 126 10.53 -5.17 -12.30
C HIS A 126 10.20 -3.86 -11.55
N MET A 127 9.49 -3.97 -10.43
CA MET A 127 9.12 -2.80 -9.64
C MET A 127 10.26 -2.44 -8.70
N ARG A 128 10.78 -1.22 -8.78
CA ARG A 128 11.53 -0.68 -7.64
C ARG A 128 10.57 -0.57 -6.46
N LYS A 129 11.10 -0.69 -5.24
CA LYS A 129 10.35 -0.41 -4.01
C LYS A 129 9.77 1.00 -4.12
N SER A 130 8.47 1.08 -4.36
CA SER A 130 7.69 2.31 -4.33
C SER A 130 6.59 2.08 -3.32
N ASP A 131 6.40 3.07 -2.46
CA ASP A 131 5.37 3.02 -1.44
C ASP A 131 4.00 2.98 -2.11
N ALA A 132 3.15 2.07 -1.60
CA ALA A 132 1.75 2.12 -1.89
C ALA A 132 1.08 3.14 -0.96
N LEU A 133 0.06 3.81 -1.46
CA LEU A 133 -0.66 4.84 -0.73
C LEU A 133 -2.15 4.55 -0.77
N SER A 134 -2.88 4.92 0.28
CA SER A 134 -4.32 4.79 0.33
C SER A 134 -5.00 6.14 0.42
N VAL A 135 -6.23 6.24 -0.08
CA VAL A 135 -7.08 7.41 0.14
C VAL A 135 -8.52 6.99 0.34
N LEU A 136 -9.14 7.55 1.39
CA LEU A 136 -10.55 7.34 1.71
C LEU A 136 -11.44 8.03 0.66
N THR A 137 -12.36 7.26 0.09
CA THR A 137 -13.40 7.72 -0.84
C THR A 137 -14.71 7.99 -0.11
N LEU A 138 -15.69 8.58 -0.82
CA LEU A 138 -16.96 9.01 -0.20
C LEU A 138 -17.88 7.84 0.19
N ASP A 139 -17.68 6.67 -0.41
CA ASP A 139 -18.32 5.42 0.01
C ASP A 139 -17.67 4.81 1.27
N LYS A 140 -16.78 5.55 1.94
CA LYS A 140 -16.07 5.17 3.18
C LYS A 140 -15.11 3.99 3.01
N LYS A 141 -14.73 3.68 1.77
CA LYS A 141 -13.69 2.70 1.47
C LYS A 141 -12.40 3.42 1.11
N SER A 142 -11.26 2.81 1.33
CA SER A 142 -9.99 3.31 0.83
C SER A 142 -9.67 2.65 -0.49
N VAL A 143 -9.28 3.45 -1.45
CA VAL A 143 -8.62 2.96 -2.64
C VAL A 143 -7.12 2.89 -2.41
N PHE A 144 -6.48 1.93 -3.05
CA PHE A 144 -5.03 1.76 -2.98
C PHE A 144 -4.38 2.17 -4.29
N LEU A 145 -3.36 3.02 -4.21
CA LEU A 145 -2.57 3.50 -5.33
C LEU A 145 -1.15 2.96 -5.25
N PHE A 146 -0.66 2.41 -6.35
CA PHE A 146 0.69 1.88 -6.43
C PHE A 146 1.24 1.95 -7.86
N TRP A 147 2.54 2.17 -7.97
CA TRP A 147 3.24 2.11 -9.25
C TRP A 147 3.57 0.67 -9.59
N ALA A 148 3.29 0.20 -10.80
CA ALA A 148 3.78 -1.09 -11.29
C ALA A 148 4.11 -1.03 -12.78
N ASN A 149 4.94 -1.94 -13.27
CA ASN A 149 5.31 -1.94 -14.68
C ASN A 149 4.19 -2.49 -15.56
N GLU A 150 4.21 -2.10 -16.83
CA GLU A 150 3.38 -2.74 -17.84
C GLU A 150 3.70 -4.24 -17.93
N LYS A 151 2.67 -5.10 -18.12
CA LYS A 151 2.86 -6.52 -18.37
C LYS A 151 3.66 -6.71 -19.66
N GLN A 152 4.96 -7.01 -19.57
CA GLN A 152 5.71 -7.42 -20.73
C GLN A 152 5.29 -8.84 -21.14
N SER A 153 4.84 -9.00 -22.40
CA SER A 153 4.65 -10.33 -22.94
C SER A 153 6.02 -11.02 -23.05
N LEU A 154 6.16 -12.22 -22.49
CA LEU A 154 7.38 -13.05 -22.55
C LEU A 154 7.91 -13.29 -23.98
N PHE A 155 7.11 -12.96 -25.01
CA PHE A 155 7.37 -13.26 -26.42
C PHE A 155 7.62 -12.05 -27.32
N LYS A 156 7.78 -10.82 -26.80
CA LYS A 156 8.07 -9.66 -27.66
C LYS A 156 9.32 -8.87 -27.24
N SER A 157 10.34 -9.09 -28.07
CA SER A 157 11.37 -8.15 -28.50
C SER A 157 12.73 -8.27 -27.83
N LEU A 158 13.74 -8.58 -28.66
CA LEU A 158 15.19 -8.53 -28.40
C LEU A 158 15.73 -7.08 -28.22
N GLU A 159 14.84 -6.10 -28.13
CA GLU A 159 15.15 -4.67 -28.12
C GLU A 159 14.89 -4.10 -26.72
N PRO A 160 15.82 -3.35 -26.12
CA PRO A 160 15.63 -2.70 -24.83
C PRO A 160 14.61 -1.57 -24.96
N ARG A 161 13.32 -1.90 -24.84
CA ARG A 161 12.27 -0.87 -24.72
C ARG A 161 12.42 -0.16 -23.37
N PRO A 162 12.25 1.17 -23.31
CA PRO A 162 12.21 1.88 -22.05
C PRO A 162 11.09 1.31 -21.18
N ARG A 163 11.41 1.03 -19.91
CA ARG A 163 10.46 0.44 -18.96
C ARG A 163 9.42 1.49 -18.57
N THR A 164 8.19 1.31 -19.02
CA THR A 164 7.06 2.16 -18.63
C THR A 164 6.49 1.67 -17.29
N HIS A 165 6.42 2.59 -16.32
CA HIS A 165 5.79 2.39 -15.03
C HIS A 165 4.41 3.04 -15.09
N HIS A 166 3.40 2.37 -14.56
CA HIS A 166 2.00 2.79 -14.53
C HIS A 166 1.54 2.95 -13.09
N LEU A 167 0.77 4.01 -12.83
CA LEU A 167 0.11 4.24 -11.56
C LEU A 167 -1.25 3.57 -11.61
N TYR A 168 -1.38 2.47 -10.88
CA TYR A 168 -2.63 1.75 -10.75
C TYR A 168 -3.40 2.21 -9.53
N LEU A 169 -4.71 2.10 -9.63
CA LEU A 169 -5.65 2.23 -8.53
C LEU A 169 -6.45 0.94 -8.39
N LEU A 170 -6.53 0.41 -7.17
CA LEU A 170 -7.39 -0.68 -6.77
C LEU A 170 -8.56 -0.14 -5.94
N HIS A 171 -9.78 -0.43 -6.37
CA HIS A 171 -11.00 -0.11 -5.63
C HIS A 171 -11.63 -1.37 -5.03
N PRO A 172 -11.96 -1.41 -3.73
CA PRO A 172 -12.51 -2.59 -3.07
C PRO A 172 -13.84 -3.09 -3.63
N THR A 173 -14.74 -2.19 -4.04
CA THR A 173 -16.00 -2.55 -4.73
C THR A 173 -15.79 -3.29 -6.06
N PHE A 174 -14.62 -3.14 -6.70
CA PHE A 174 -14.32 -3.77 -7.98
C PHE A 174 -12.95 -4.47 -7.94
N PRO A 175 -12.81 -5.50 -7.10
CA PRO A 175 -11.53 -6.14 -6.86
C PRO A 175 -10.99 -6.90 -8.09
N SER A 176 -11.81 -7.08 -9.13
CA SER A 176 -11.41 -7.75 -10.37
C SER A 176 -10.81 -6.81 -11.42
N VAL A 177 -10.76 -5.49 -11.16
CA VAL A 177 -10.27 -4.49 -12.12
C VAL A 177 -9.32 -3.51 -11.43
N LEU A 178 -8.20 -3.23 -12.10
CA LEU A 178 -7.31 -2.11 -11.78
C LEU A 178 -7.58 -0.94 -12.74
N LEU A 179 -7.47 0.28 -12.24
CA LEU A 179 -7.53 1.48 -13.07
C LEU A 179 -6.10 2.00 -13.31
N ASP A 180 -5.67 2.05 -14.56
CA ASP A 180 -4.42 2.72 -14.97
C ASP A 180 -4.69 4.22 -15.10
N LEU A 181 -4.06 5.03 -14.25
CA LEU A 181 -4.31 6.47 -14.17
C LEU A 181 -3.26 7.30 -14.91
N SER A 182 -2.04 6.78 -15.05
CA SER A 182 -0.88 7.56 -15.47
C SER A 182 0.31 6.66 -15.70
N ASN A 183 1.23 7.09 -16.57
CA ASN A 183 2.52 6.42 -16.73
C ASN A 183 3.73 7.38 -16.66
N THR A 184 4.91 6.78 -16.52
CA THR A 184 6.23 7.42 -16.61
C THR A 184 7.29 6.42 -17.05
N THR A 185 8.28 6.89 -17.82
CA THR A 185 9.48 6.10 -18.16
C THR A 185 10.60 6.28 -17.14
N ASP A 186 10.61 7.43 -16.45
CA ASP A 186 11.60 7.70 -15.42
C ASP A 186 11.27 6.94 -14.13
N PRO A 187 12.28 6.40 -13.42
CA PRO A 187 12.09 5.75 -12.13
C PRO A 187 11.41 6.67 -11.12
N VAL A 188 10.32 6.17 -10.53
CA VAL A 188 9.68 6.80 -9.37
C VAL A 188 10.52 6.52 -8.13
N ILE A 189 10.88 7.58 -7.41
CA ILE A 189 11.72 7.51 -6.21
C ILE A 189 10.96 7.86 -4.93
N ALA A 190 9.86 8.60 -5.05
CA ALA A 190 8.99 8.95 -3.93
C ALA A 190 7.59 9.24 -4.45
N SER A 191 6.61 9.01 -3.59
CA SER A 191 5.22 9.36 -3.83
C SER A 191 4.57 9.89 -2.56
N SER A 192 3.54 10.71 -2.72
CA SER A 192 2.73 11.18 -1.60
C SER A 192 1.31 11.45 -2.08
N ILE A 193 0.34 11.44 -1.17
CA ILE A 193 -1.05 11.75 -1.45
C ILE A 193 -1.49 12.91 -0.57
N GLY A 194 -2.27 13.82 -1.16
CA GLY A 194 -2.86 14.95 -0.44
C GLY A 194 -4.34 15.09 -0.78
N ILE A 195 -5.10 15.60 0.18
CA ILE A 195 -6.53 15.88 0.02
C ILE A 195 -6.70 17.40 -0.05
N ASN A 196 -7.54 17.85 -0.98
CA ASN A 196 -7.99 19.22 -1.05
C ASN A 196 -9.48 19.27 -0.69
N ASP A 197 -9.76 19.57 0.58
CA ASP A 197 -11.12 19.61 1.12
C ASP A 197 -12.02 20.61 0.38
N LEU A 198 -11.47 21.75 -0.06
CA LEU A 198 -12.22 22.77 -0.79
C LEU A 198 -12.70 22.27 -2.15
N GLN A 199 -11.86 21.49 -2.84
CA GLN A 199 -12.18 20.93 -4.16
C GLN A 199 -12.82 19.55 -4.09
N LYS A 200 -12.89 18.96 -2.88
CA LYS A 200 -13.29 17.56 -2.65
C LYS A 200 -12.56 16.63 -3.63
N ASP A 201 -11.26 16.82 -3.74
CA ASP A 201 -10.40 16.06 -4.66
C ASP A 201 -9.11 15.67 -3.95
N ALA A 202 -8.62 14.48 -4.27
CA ALA A 202 -7.31 14.03 -3.84
C ALA A 202 -6.32 14.17 -4.98
N PHE A 203 -5.05 14.38 -4.65
CA PHE A 203 -3.98 14.47 -5.63
C PHE A 203 -2.82 13.59 -5.23
N TYR A 204 -2.23 12.96 -6.24
CA TYR A 204 -1.06 12.12 -6.12
C TYR A 204 0.16 12.90 -6.58
N ILE A 205 1.18 12.97 -5.73
CA ILE A 205 2.48 13.57 -6.05
C ILE A 205 3.44 12.43 -6.36
N THR A 206 4.17 12.57 -7.45
CA THR A 206 5.22 11.64 -7.87
C THR A 206 6.51 12.40 -8.06
N VAL A 207 7.59 11.87 -7.50
CA VAL A 207 8.94 12.35 -7.77
C VAL A 207 9.66 11.31 -8.61
N THR A 208 10.13 11.71 -9.78
CA THR A 208 10.94 10.87 -10.65
C THR A 208 12.36 11.41 -10.75
N ARG A 209 13.30 10.53 -11.07
CA ARG A 209 14.70 10.90 -11.32
C ARG A 209 15.07 10.51 -12.75
N SER A 210 15.48 11.48 -13.56
CA SER A 210 15.99 11.19 -14.90
C SER A 210 17.27 10.34 -14.81
N PRO A 211 17.56 9.49 -15.81
CA PRO A 211 18.81 8.73 -15.85
C PRO A 211 20.03 9.68 -15.76
N THR A 212 20.97 9.35 -14.89
CA THR A 212 22.24 10.08 -14.75
C THR A 212 23.11 9.78 -15.98
N SER A 213 23.65 10.81 -16.65
CA SER A 213 24.77 10.65 -17.60
C SER A 213 26.09 10.86 -16.84
N GLU A 214 27.21 10.34 -17.35
CA GLU A 214 28.53 10.39 -16.68
C GLU A 214 28.97 11.80 -16.21
N HIS A 215 28.34 12.87 -16.71
CA HIS A 215 28.74 14.25 -16.44
C HIS A 215 27.67 15.13 -15.78
N GLN A 216 26.48 14.60 -15.48
CA GLN A 216 25.41 15.40 -14.85
C GLN A 216 24.61 14.60 -13.82
N PRO A 217 24.43 15.13 -12.58
CA PRO A 217 23.48 14.57 -11.63
C PRO A 217 22.09 14.47 -12.26
N GLY A 218 21.41 13.35 -12.08
CA GLY A 218 20.04 13.16 -12.61
C GLY A 218 19.09 14.22 -12.09
N VAL A 219 18.28 14.80 -12.99
CA VAL A 219 17.30 15.83 -12.66
C VAL A 219 16.12 15.19 -11.92
N LEU A 220 15.68 15.82 -10.83
CA LEU A 220 14.46 15.44 -10.13
C LEU A 220 13.28 16.18 -10.76
N SER A 221 12.26 15.43 -11.15
CA SER A 221 10.99 15.99 -11.64
C SER A 221 9.89 15.67 -10.64
N VAL A 222 9.07 16.68 -10.31
CA VAL A 222 7.93 16.54 -9.41
C VAL A 222 6.66 16.75 -10.22
N ARG A 223 5.75 15.79 -10.14
CA ARG A 223 4.48 15.81 -10.87
C ARG A 223 3.32 15.69 -9.88
N LYS A 224 2.29 16.50 -10.09
CA LYS A 224 1.02 16.44 -9.36
C LYS A 224 -0.08 15.95 -10.30
N LEU A 225 -0.76 14.86 -9.93
CA LEU A 225 -1.90 14.30 -10.63
C LEU A 225 -3.16 14.46 -9.78
N ARG A 226 -4.19 15.13 -10.29
CA ARG A 226 -5.50 15.17 -9.64
C ARG A 226 -6.24 13.87 -9.91
N LEU A 227 -6.63 13.16 -8.85
CA LEU A 227 -7.21 11.83 -8.97
C LEU A 227 -8.58 11.88 -9.64
N ARG A 228 -9.45 12.81 -9.25
CA ARG A 228 -10.75 13.02 -9.91
C ARG A 228 -10.63 13.24 -11.40
N TRP A 229 -9.71 14.12 -11.81
CA TRP A 229 -9.50 14.40 -13.23
C TRP A 229 -8.94 13.19 -13.97
N ALA A 230 -7.96 12.48 -13.40
CA ALA A 230 -7.38 11.29 -14.00
C ALA A 230 -8.43 10.19 -14.19
N LEU A 231 -9.27 9.96 -13.17
CA LEU A 231 -10.38 9.01 -13.21
C LEU A 231 -11.43 9.35 -14.27
N MET A 232 -11.70 10.63 -14.50
CA MET A 232 -12.69 11.06 -15.49
C MET A 232 -12.17 11.05 -16.93
N THR A 233 -10.88 11.31 -17.14
CA THR A 233 -10.36 11.68 -18.47
C THR A 233 -9.24 10.79 -19.00
N GLN A 234 -8.50 10.11 -18.11
CA GLN A 234 -7.31 9.34 -18.48
C GLN A 234 -7.37 7.87 -18.09
N SER A 235 -8.26 7.50 -17.17
CA SER A 235 -8.33 6.14 -16.62
C SER A 235 -8.61 5.10 -17.70
N ARG A 236 -7.90 3.98 -17.61
CA ARG A 236 -8.13 2.79 -18.41
C ARG A 236 -8.31 1.59 -17.51
N ASP A 237 -9.28 0.75 -17.84
CA ASP A 237 -9.59 -0.44 -17.06
C ASP A 237 -8.65 -1.56 -17.48
N VAL A 238 -7.98 -2.16 -16.50
CA VAL A 238 -7.08 -3.29 -16.66
C VAL A 238 -7.71 -4.49 -15.95
N PRO A 239 -8.40 -5.38 -16.68
CA PRO A 239 -9.01 -6.57 -16.09
C PRO A 239 -7.95 -7.52 -15.55
N LEU A 240 -8.20 -8.07 -14.36
CA LEU A 240 -7.26 -8.97 -13.68
C LEU A 240 -7.45 -10.45 -14.04
N LYS A 241 -8.58 -10.79 -14.66
CA LYS A 241 -8.90 -12.11 -15.22
C LYS A 241 -9.49 -11.93 -16.63
N ASP A 242 -9.37 -12.94 -17.48
CA ASP A 242 -10.03 -13.03 -18.81
C ASP A 242 -11.57 -13.21 -18.71
N THR A 243 -12.17 -12.72 -17.64
CA THR A 243 -13.62 -12.69 -17.48
C THR A 243 -14.06 -11.26 -17.69
N ASP A 244 -14.87 -11.06 -18.72
CA ASP A 244 -15.46 -9.78 -19.09
C ASP A 244 -16.17 -9.20 -17.86
N PRO A 245 -15.62 -8.16 -17.21
CA PRO A 245 -16.25 -7.60 -16.04
C PRO A 245 -17.56 -6.98 -16.50
N LYS A 246 -18.71 -7.45 -15.99
CA LYS A 246 -19.97 -6.69 -16.07
C LYS A 246 -19.87 -5.48 -15.15
N ILE A 247 -18.95 -4.58 -15.44
CA ILE A 247 -18.76 -3.35 -14.70
C ILE A 247 -19.48 -2.26 -15.45
N ASN A 248 -20.50 -1.70 -14.81
CA ASN A 248 -21.08 -0.46 -15.27
C ASN A 248 -20.05 0.65 -15.02
N HIS A 249 -19.25 1.00 -16.02
CA HIS A 249 -18.19 2.02 -15.94
C HIS A 249 -18.64 3.35 -15.32
N GLY A 250 -19.94 3.65 -15.35
CA GLY A 250 -20.53 4.81 -14.69
C GLY A 250 -20.53 4.73 -13.16
N GLU A 251 -20.61 3.54 -12.56
CA GLU A 251 -20.64 3.34 -11.11
C GLU A 251 -19.27 3.51 -10.47
N LEU A 252 -18.23 2.91 -11.06
CA LEU A 252 -16.83 3.10 -10.65
C LEU A 252 -16.47 4.58 -10.57
N ARG A 253 -16.88 5.36 -11.58
CA ARG A 253 -16.60 6.79 -11.63
C ARG A 253 -17.41 7.56 -10.57
N ARG A 254 -18.66 7.18 -10.30
CA ARG A 254 -19.50 7.85 -9.28
C ARG A 254 -19.00 7.66 -7.85
N ILE A 255 -18.37 6.53 -7.54
CA ILE A 255 -17.98 6.19 -6.16
C ILE A 255 -16.84 7.09 -5.62
N PHE A 256 -16.06 7.70 -6.51
CA PHE A 256 -15.07 8.72 -6.14
C PHE A 256 -15.67 10.12 -5.90
N PHE A 257 -16.99 10.33 -6.08
CA PHE A 257 -17.66 11.64 -6.07
C PHE A 257 -18.80 11.79 -5.08
#